data_AF-A0AAD6RZP6-F1
#
_entry.id   AF-A0AAD6RZP6-F1
#
_cell.length_a   1.000
_cell.length_b   1.000
_cell.length_c   1.000
_cell.angle_alpha   90.00
_cell.angle_beta   90.00
_cell.angle_gamma   90.00
#
_symmetry.space_group_name_H-M   'P 1'
#
loop_
_entity.id
_entity.type
_entity.pdbx_description
1 polymer ?
#
loop_
_entity_poly.entity_id
_entity_poly.type
_entity_poly.pdbx_seq_one_letter_code
_entity_poly.pdbx_strand_id
1 'polypeptide(L)'
;SFNNWGGISSLSGFDNFYGSDDFAHHNMNQVVVKQSSDLVCHSEEVTIIQQRLAVLQEMAKKIITEQICEVETQTIVFQQYYASLGGFSHDLSRSSNRHAGYDNSIVSHYNDFYNSDGSLSNYDFGFSGSDIGSNYYTPSSNWDQNTSPSSVGSAYQVSQAASFY
;
A
#
# COMPACT_ATOMS: atom_id res chain seq x y z
N SER A 1 -7.66 14.88 13.05
CA SER A 1 -8.74 13.88 12.85
C SER A 1 -9.43 14.18 11.54
N PHE A 2 -9.57 13.16 10.69
CA PHE A 2 -10.41 13.20 9.49
C PHE A 2 -11.81 12.63 9.73
N ASN A 3 -12.07 12.06 10.89
CA ASN A 3 -13.39 11.61 11.29
C ASN A 3 -14.42 12.76 11.21
N ASN A 4 -15.40 12.63 10.31
CA ASN A 4 -16.38 13.68 9.99
C ASN A 4 -15.77 15.04 9.59
N TRP A 5 -14.61 15.04 8.92
CA TRP A 5 -13.95 16.28 8.49
C TRP A 5 -14.91 17.15 7.64
N GLY A 6 -14.94 18.44 7.92
CA GLY A 6 -15.83 19.38 7.23
C GLY A 6 -17.34 19.13 7.45
N GLY A 7 -17.73 18.28 8.42
CA GLY A 7 -19.11 17.87 8.63
C GLY A 7 -19.60 16.79 7.65
N ILE A 8 -18.70 16.18 6.89
CA ILE A 8 -19.02 15.13 5.91
C ILE A 8 -19.22 13.80 6.64
N SER A 9 -20.45 13.29 6.68
CA SER A 9 -20.79 12.06 7.40
C SER A 9 -20.20 10.79 6.78
N SER A 10 -19.86 10.80 5.48
CA SER A 10 -19.19 9.66 4.82
C SER A 10 -17.77 9.43 5.34
N LEU A 11 -17.18 10.39 6.06
CA LEU A 11 -15.91 10.25 6.76
C LEU A 11 -16.05 9.73 8.20
N SER A 12 -17.24 9.32 8.62
CA SER A 12 -17.43 8.71 9.94
C SER A 12 -16.60 7.43 10.07
N GLY A 13 -15.76 7.37 11.10
CA GLY A 13 -14.85 6.25 11.36
C GLY A 13 -13.58 6.24 10.52
N PHE A 14 -13.32 7.26 9.69
CA PHE A 14 -12.16 7.30 8.80
C PHE A 14 -10.82 7.06 9.52
N ASP A 15 -10.64 7.67 10.69
CA ASP A 15 -9.39 7.56 11.46
C ASP A 15 -9.16 6.14 12.05
N ASN A 16 -10.13 5.22 11.97
CA ASN A 16 -9.96 3.82 12.40
C ASN A 16 -9.09 3.00 11.44
N PHE A 17 -8.91 3.47 10.21
CA PHE A 17 -8.00 2.85 9.25
C PHE A 17 -6.61 3.44 9.44
N TYR A 18 -6.40 4.67 8.96
CA TYR A 18 -5.23 5.47 9.30
C TYR A 18 -5.70 6.86 9.74
N GLY A 19 -5.34 7.24 10.96
CA GLY A 19 -5.69 8.56 11.49
C GLY A 19 -4.93 9.69 10.80
N SER A 20 -5.34 10.93 11.07
CA SER A 20 -4.71 12.14 10.51
C SER A 20 -3.19 12.25 10.69
N ASP A 21 -2.63 11.49 11.62
CA ASP A 21 -1.22 11.58 12.00
C ASP A 21 -0.38 10.45 11.40
N ASP A 22 -0.99 9.50 10.66
CA ASP A 22 -0.29 8.32 10.16
C ASP A 22 -0.78 7.75 8.82
N PHE A 23 -1.02 8.61 7.83
CA PHE A 23 -1.45 8.18 6.50
C PHE A 23 -0.48 7.20 5.79
N ALA A 24 0.78 7.20 6.20
CA ALA A 24 1.80 6.30 5.67
C ALA A 24 2.07 5.08 6.56
N HIS A 25 1.25 4.87 7.60
CA HIS A 25 1.29 3.72 8.50
C HIS A 25 2.68 3.47 9.12
N HIS A 26 3.37 4.56 9.47
CA HIS A 26 4.72 4.53 10.01
C HIS A 26 4.82 3.97 11.41
N ASN A 27 3.78 4.13 12.23
CA ASN A 27 3.85 3.80 13.66
C ASN A 27 3.49 2.34 13.96
N MET A 28 3.25 1.54 12.92
CA MET A 28 2.67 0.21 13.06
C MET A 28 3.72 -0.88 12.88
N ASN A 29 3.70 -1.84 13.82
CA ASN A 29 4.68 -2.91 13.88
C ASN A 29 4.32 -4.01 12.88
N GLN A 30 5.34 -4.53 12.19
CA GLN A 30 5.19 -5.71 11.35
C GLN A 30 5.43 -6.97 12.18
N VAL A 31 4.48 -7.89 12.14
CA VAL A 31 4.65 -9.25 12.66
C VAL A 31 5.10 -10.13 11.50
N VAL A 32 6.42 -10.31 11.38
CA VAL A 32 6.99 -11.16 10.33
C VAL A 32 6.68 -12.63 10.65
N VAL A 33 5.93 -13.26 9.77
CA VAL A 33 5.55 -14.67 9.93
C VAL A 33 6.65 -15.56 9.35
N LYS A 34 7.12 -16.52 10.14
CA LYS A 34 8.12 -17.50 9.69
C LYS A 34 7.52 -18.40 8.61
N GLN A 35 8.04 -18.29 7.40
CA GLN A 35 7.60 -19.07 6.25
C GLN A 35 8.18 -20.49 6.33
N SER A 36 7.39 -21.50 5.93
CA SER A 36 7.80 -22.91 5.90
C SER A 36 8.75 -23.23 4.73
N SER A 37 8.80 -22.36 3.72
CA SER A 37 9.74 -22.37 2.60
C SER A 37 10.27 -20.97 2.36
N ASP A 38 11.52 -20.84 1.95
CA ASP A 38 12.11 -19.53 1.63
C ASP A 38 11.32 -18.87 0.50
N LEU A 39 10.63 -17.77 0.81
CA LEU A 39 10.05 -16.91 -0.21
C LEU A 39 11.20 -16.14 -0.85
N VAL A 40 11.53 -16.44 -2.10
CA VAL A 40 12.64 -15.80 -2.84
C VAL A 40 12.07 -14.94 -3.95
N CYS A 41 12.58 -13.72 -4.12
CA CYS A 41 12.21 -12.93 -5.28
C CYS A 41 12.70 -13.62 -6.57
N HIS A 42 11.84 -13.68 -7.59
CA HIS A 42 12.22 -14.19 -8.90
C HIS A 42 12.39 -13.02 -9.89
N SER A 43 13.36 -13.14 -10.79
CA SER A 43 13.52 -12.18 -11.87
C SER A 43 12.39 -12.36 -12.88
N GLU A 44 11.70 -11.27 -13.19
CA GLU A 44 10.63 -11.20 -14.19
C GLU A 44 10.94 -10.06 -15.15
N GLU A 45 10.30 -10.05 -16.33
CA GLU A 45 10.39 -8.90 -17.22
C GLU A 45 9.76 -7.66 -16.54
N VAL A 46 10.50 -6.55 -16.51
CA VAL A 46 10.06 -5.31 -15.86
C VAL A 46 8.74 -4.81 -16.43
N THR A 47 8.49 -5.02 -17.72
CA THR A 47 7.24 -4.69 -18.41
C THR A 47 6.04 -5.44 -17.86
N ILE A 48 6.20 -6.72 -17.48
CA ILE A 48 5.15 -7.52 -16.85
C ILE A 48 4.80 -6.95 -15.47
N ILE A 49 5.83 -6.57 -14.69
CA ILE A 49 5.62 -5.93 -13.38
C ILE A 49 4.90 -4.58 -13.56
N GLN A 50 5.34 -3.75 -14.51
CA GLN A 50 4.74 -2.45 -14.80
C GLN A 50 3.27 -2.56 -15.23
N GLN A 51 2.91 -3.54 -16.07
CA GLN A 51 1.51 -3.79 -16.46
C GLN A 51 0.63 -4.11 -15.25
N ARG A 52 1.10 -4.99 -14.35
CA ARG A 52 0.37 -5.35 -13.13
C ARG A 52 0.17 -4.13 -12.22
N LEU A 53 1.21 -3.32 -12.03
CA LEU A 53 1.13 -2.09 -11.23
C LEU A 53 0.19 -1.06 -11.86
N ALA A 54 0.18 -0.91 -13.19
CA ALA A 54 -0.74 -0.03 -13.90
C ALA A 54 -2.21 -0.44 -13.69
N VAL A 55 -2.50 -1.75 -13.65
CA VAL A 55 -3.85 -2.24 -13.32
C VAL A 55 -4.24 -1.84 -11.90
N LEU A 56 -3.35 -2.00 -10.92
CA LEU A 56 -3.63 -1.60 -9.53
C LEU A 56 -3.86 -0.08 -9.40
N GLN A 57 -3.13 0.73 -10.17
CA GLN A 57 -3.33 2.18 -10.23
C GLN A 57 -4.72 2.56 -10.76
N GLU A 58 -5.14 1.98 -11.89
CA GLU A 58 -6.48 2.23 -12.44
C GLU A 58 -7.59 1.65 -11.57
N MET A 59 -7.33 0.54 -10.89
CA MET A 59 -8.25 -0.06 -9.93
C MET A 59 -8.48 0.85 -8.72
N ALA A 60 -7.43 1.49 -8.18
CA ALA A 60 -7.56 2.49 -7.12
C ALA A 60 -8.43 3.68 -7.57
N LYS A 61 -8.23 4.18 -8.79
CA LYS A 61 -9.07 5.24 -9.38
C LYS A 61 -10.52 4.79 -9.48
N LYS A 62 -10.77 3.60 -10.04
CA LYS A 62 -12.11 3.01 -10.18
C LYS A 62 -12.84 2.92 -8.84
N ILE A 63 -12.19 2.36 -7.81
CA ILE A 63 -12.73 2.26 -6.44
C ILE A 63 -13.16 3.63 -5.93
N ILE A 64 -12.25 4.61 -5.96
CA ILE A 64 -12.51 5.95 -5.43
C ILE A 64 -13.63 6.66 -6.21
N THR A 65 -13.61 6.61 -7.54
CA THR A 65 -14.57 7.35 -8.37
C THR A 65 -15.95 6.69 -8.46
N GLU A 66 -16.05 5.37 -8.30
CA GLU A 66 -17.34 4.66 -8.37
C GLU A 66 -18.01 4.52 -7.00
N GLN A 67 -17.25 4.52 -5.89
CA GLN A 67 -17.78 4.24 -4.54
C GLN A 67 -17.87 5.46 -3.61
N ILE A 68 -17.26 6.59 -3.97
CA ILE A 68 -17.30 7.81 -3.15
C ILE A 68 -17.92 8.95 -3.97
N CYS A 69 -18.99 9.55 -3.45
CA CYS A 69 -19.68 10.66 -4.11
C CYS A 69 -19.02 12.02 -3.83
N GLU A 70 -18.59 12.26 -2.59
CA GLU A 70 -18.03 13.54 -2.18
C GLU A 70 -16.58 13.70 -2.67
N VAL A 71 -16.31 14.75 -3.44
CA VAL A 71 -14.98 15.00 -4.01
C VAL A 71 -13.91 15.27 -2.95
N GLU A 72 -14.31 15.84 -1.81
CA GLU A 72 -13.46 16.02 -0.64
C GLU A 72 -13.06 14.67 -0.04
N THR A 73 -14.02 13.74 0.09
CA THR A 73 -13.76 12.37 0.57
C THR A 73 -12.88 11.61 -0.41
N GLN A 74 -13.13 11.72 -1.72
CA GLN A 74 -12.27 11.15 -2.76
C GLN A 74 -10.83 11.65 -2.62
N THR A 75 -10.66 12.95 -2.41
CA THR A 75 -9.35 13.59 -2.24
C THR A 75 -8.65 13.07 -0.99
N ILE A 76 -9.33 13.04 0.15
CA ILE A 76 -8.76 12.58 1.42
C ILE A 76 -8.35 11.10 1.34
N VAL A 77 -9.22 10.24 0.82
CA VAL A 77 -8.93 8.79 0.64
C VAL A 77 -7.78 8.58 -0.33
N PHE A 78 -7.73 9.31 -1.45
CA PHE A 78 -6.63 9.19 -2.40
C PHE A 78 -5.30 9.63 -1.79
N GLN A 79 -5.27 10.71 -1.02
CA GLN A 79 -4.05 11.17 -0.34
C GLN A 79 -3.56 10.15 0.70
N GLN A 80 -4.47 9.51 1.42
CA GLN A 80 -4.12 8.41 2.33
C GLN A 80 -3.51 7.22 1.58
N TYR A 81 -4.14 6.78 0.48
CA TYR A 81 -3.59 5.73 -0.38
C TYR A 81 -2.20 6.09 -0.93
N TYR A 82 -2.05 7.30 -1.48
CA TYR A 82 -0.78 7.78 -2.04
C TYR A 82 0.34 7.85 -0.99
N ALA A 83 0.05 8.38 0.19
CA ALA A 83 1.02 8.45 1.29
C ALA A 83 1.48 7.05 1.75
N SER A 84 0.58 6.06 1.78
CA SER A 84 0.91 4.68 2.13
C SER A 84 1.95 4.05 1.19
N LEU A 85 1.93 4.40 -0.10
CA LEU A 85 2.95 3.98 -1.07
C LEU A 85 4.32 4.61 -0.76
N GLY A 86 4.33 5.86 -0.27
CA GLY A 86 5.55 6.53 0.19
C GLY A 86 6.21 5.79 1.36
N GLY A 87 5.42 5.27 2.30
CA GLY A 87 5.90 4.41 3.39
C GLY A 87 6.70 3.20 2.88
N PHE A 88 6.21 2.54 1.83
CA PHE A 88 6.89 1.39 1.22
C PHE A 88 8.21 1.76 0.54
N SER A 89 8.33 2.97 -0.04
CA SER A 89 9.60 3.45 -0.60
C SER A 89 10.73 3.47 0.45
N HIS A 90 10.42 3.81 1.70
CA HIS A 90 11.39 3.79 2.80
C HIS A 90 11.81 2.36 3.19
N ASP A 91 10.88 1.41 3.07
CA ASP A 91 11.13 -0.01 3.37
C ASP A 91 12.04 -0.62 2.29
N LEU A 92 11.81 -0.29 1.01
CA LEU A 92 12.66 -0.69 -0.11
C LEU A 92 14.10 -0.19 0.02
N SER A 93 14.29 1.04 0.51
CA SER A 93 15.61 1.62 0.74
C SER A 93 16.26 1.19 2.06
N ARG A 94 15.58 0.37 2.88
CA ARG A 94 16.01 -0.01 4.25
C ARG A 94 16.30 1.21 5.13
N SER A 95 15.58 2.30 4.89
CA SER A 95 15.69 3.55 5.67
C SER A 95 14.65 3.64 6.79
N SER A 96 13.65 2.76 6.78
CA SER A 96 12.71 2.57 7.88
C SER A 96 13.19 1.46 8.84
N ASN A 97 12.55 1.36 10.00
CA ASN A 97 12.70 0.21 10.91
C ASN A 97 11.84 -1.01 10.50
N ARG A 98 11.33 -1.02 9.26
CA ARG A 98 10.44 -2.04 8.73
C ARG A 98 11.13 -2.88 7.65
N HIS A 99 10.55 -4.03 7.38
CA HIS A 99 10.95 -4.90 6.29
C HIS A 99 10.21 -4.51 5.00
N ALA A 100 10.91 -4.59 3.87
CA ALA A 100 10.26 -4.59 2.55
C ALA A 100 9.52 -5.92 2.37
N GLY A 101 8.20 -5.86 2.28
CA GLY A 101 7.34 -7.03 2.12
C GLY A 101 5.88 -6.61 1.91
N TYR A 102 4.96 -7.49 2.26
CA TYR A 102 3.52 -7.22 2.21
C TYR A 102 2.78 -8.04 3.26
N ASP A 103 1.58 -7.58 3.63
CA ASP A 103 0.71 -8.37 4.50
C ASP A 103 -0.10 -9.37 3.66
N ASN A 104 0.13 -10.66 3.91
CA ASN A 104 -0.49 -11.73 3.14
C ASN A 104 -1.98 -11.91 3.46
N SER A 105 -2.45 -11.58 4.68
CA SER A 105 -3.89 -11.63 4.96
C SER A 105 -4.62 -10.56 4.16
N ILE A 106 -4.04 -9.36 4.05
CA ILE A 106 -4.64 -8.24 3.31
C ILE A 106 -4.64 -8.51 1.79
N VAL A 107 -3.49 -8.94 1.23
CA VAL A 107 -3.39 -9.25 -0.21
C VAL A 107 -4.32 -10.39 -0.62
N SER A 108 -4.67 -11.29 0.30
CA SER A 108 -5.57 -12.42 -0.01
C SER A 108 -6.99 -12.00 -0.41
N HIS A 109 -7.42 -10.78 -0.08
CA HIS A 109 -8.72 -10.23 -0.46
C HIS A 109 -8.80 -9.73 -1.91
N TYR A 110 -7.73 -9.83 -2.70
CA TYR A 110 -7.74 -9.35 -4.10
C TYR A 110 -8.91 -9.90 -4.93
N ASN A 111 -9.30 -11.16 -4.71
CA ASN A 111 -10.42 -11.78 -5.43
C ASN A 111 -11.79 -11.27 -4.98
N ASP A 112 -11.88 -10.61 -3.82
CA ASP A 112 -13.13 -10.15 -3.21
C ASP A 112 -13.54 -8.75 -3.71
N PHE A 113 -12.72 -8.11 -4.55
CA PHE A 113 -12.98 -6.77 -5.09
C PHE A 113 -14.20 -6.70 -6.00
N TYR A 114 -14.62 -7.83 -6.57
CA TYR A 114 -15.70 -7.86 -7.56
C TYR A 114 -16.77 -8.88 -7.19
N ASN A 115 -18.02 -8.48 -7.39
CA ASN A 115 -19.15 -9.39 -7.39
C ASN A 115 -19.09 -10.28 -8.65
N SER A 116 -19.88 -11.36 -8.66
CA SER A 116 -19.97 -12.27 -9.81
C SER A 116 -20.44 -11.61 -11.11
N ASP A 117 -21.06 -10.43 -11.03
CA ASP A 117 -21.51 -9.64 -12.18
C ASP A 117 -20.44 -8.66 -12.71
N GLY A 118 -19.26 -8.62 -12.08
CA GLY A 118 -18.16 -7.73 -12.44
C GLY A 118 -18.26 -6.31 -11.87
N SER A 119 -19.30 -6.00 -11.08
CA SER A 119 -19.37 -4.76 -10.31
C SER A 119 -18.42 -4.79 -9.11
N LEU A 120 -17.99 -3.62 -8.64
CA LEU A 120 -17.20 -3.54 -7.40
C LEU A 120 -18.03 -4.04 -6.21
N SER A 121 -17.40 -4.88 -5.40
CA SER A 121 -17.95 -5.35 -4.14
C SER A 121 -18.09 -4.17 -3.15
N ASN A 122 -19.18 -4.18 -2.38
CA ASN A 122 -19.39 -3.31 -1.23
C ASN A 122 -19.29 -4.08 0.10
N TYR A 123 -18.78 -5.32 0.05
CA TYR A 123 -18.60 -6.16 1.21
C TYR A 123 -17.44 -5.65 2.07
N ASP A 124 -17.66 -5.57 3.37
CA ASP A 124 -16.61 -5.29 4.34
C ASP A 124 -15.72 -6.53 4.48
N PHE A 125 -14.44 -6.39 4.12
CA PHE A 125 -13.45 -7.47 4.21
C PHE A 125 -13.10 -7.88 5.65
N GLY A 126 -13.61 -7.15 6.64
CA GLY A 126 -13.53 -7.53 8.05
C GLY A 126 -12.21 -7.17 8.72
N PHE A 127 -11.48 -6.19 8.16
CA PHE A 127 -10.24 -5.68 8.73
C PHE A 127 -10.25 -4.16 8.85
N SER A 128 -9.47 -3.67 9.81
CA SER A 128 -9.17 -2.27 10.06
C SER A 128 -7.72 -1.97 9.67
N GLY A 129 -7.33 -0.70 9.64
CA GLY A 129 -5.93 -0.37 9.42
C GLY A 129 -5.01 -0.91 10.51
N SER A 130 -5.54 -1.23 11.70
CA SER A 130 -4.75 -1.86 12.77
C SER A 130 -4.34 -3.31 12.50
N ASP A 131 -5.03 -3.98 11.58
CA ASP A 131 -4.73 -5.35 11.19
C ASP A 131 -3.60 -5.40 10.14
N ILE A 132 -3.28 -4.28 9.49
CA ILE A 132 -2.28 -4.19 8.43
C ILE A 132 -0.88 -4.27 9.05
N GLY A 133 -0.13 -5.31 8.66
CA GLY A 133 1.19 -5.63 9.20
C GLY A 133 1.19 -6.85 10.11
N SER A 134 0.03 -7.40 10.46
CA SER A 134 -0.11 -8.55 11.37
C SER A 134 0.28 -9.89 10.76
N ASN A 135 0.32 -10.01 9.43
CA ASN A 135 0.71 -11.23 8.72
C ASN A 135 1.74 -10.93 7.62
N TYR A 136 2.89 -10.40 8.03
CA TYR A 136 3.84 -9.80 7.11
C TYR A 136 4.82 -10.82 6.51
N TYR A 137 4.88 -10.88 5.19
CA TYR A 137 5.74 -11.77 4.42
C TYR A 137 6.90 -10.96 3.84
N THR A 138 8.13 -11.44 4.06
CA THR A 138 9.35 -10.76 3.62
C THR A 138 10.13 -11.65 2.65
N PRO A 139 9.94 -11.52 1.34
CA PRO A 139 10.76 -12.24 0.38
C PRO A 139 12.25 -11.91 0.58
N SER A 140 13.11 -12.92 0.47
CA SER A 140 14.55 -12.72 0.35
C SER A 140 14.86 -11.97 -0.96
N SER A 141 15.90 -11.14 -0.91
CA SER A 141 16.32 -10.27 -2.03
C SER A 141 17.84 -10.32 -2.17
N ASN A 142 18.35 -9.75 -3.27
CA ASN A 142 19.78 -9.58 -3.51
C ASN A 142 20.41 -8.40 -2.74
N TRP A 143 19.79 -7.95 -1.65
CA TRP A 143 20.29 -6.83 -0.85
C TRP A 143 21.67 -7.16 -0.24
N ASP A 144 22.64 -6.31 -0.55
CA ASP A 144 24.00 -6.35 -0.01
C ASP A 144 24.23 -5.13 0.88
N GLN A 145 24.60 -5.37 2.14
CA GLN A 145 24.72 -4.31 3.16
C GLN A 145 25.83 -3.28 2.87
N ASN A 146 26.81 -3.63 2.04
CA ASN A 146 27.94 -2.75 1.74
C ASN A 146 27.67 -1.85 0.53
N THR A 147 26.90 -2.34 -0.45
CA THR A 147 26.75 -1.70 -1.76
C THR A 147 25.33 -1.21 -2.04
N SER A 148 24.30 -1.97 -1.60
CA SER A 148 22.90 -1.64 -1.88
C SER A 148 22.43 -0.30 -1.34
N PRO A 149 22.84 0.16 -0.13
CA PRO A 149 22.44 1.48 0.36
C PRO A 149 22.77 2.62 -0.62
N SER A 150 23.97 2.62 -1.19
CA SER A 150 24.40 3.65 -2.14
C SER A 150 23.70 3.50 -3.50
N SER A 151 23.65 2.29 -4.06
CA SER A 151 23.04 2.07 -5.37
C SER A 151 21.53 2.31 -5.37
N VAL A 152 20.82 1.90 -4.31
CA VAL A 152 19.38 2.15 -4.15
C VAL A 152 19.12 3.64 -3.90
N GLY A 153 19.97 4.32 -3.14
CA GLY A 153 19.89 5.77 -2.98
C GLY A 153 20.04 6.52 -4.31
N SER A 154 20.99 6.11 -5.16
CA SER A 154 21.16 6.67 -6.51
C SER A 154 19.94 6.39 -7.39
N ALA A 155 19.42 5.16 -7.39
CA ALA A 155 18.22 4.78 -8.13
C ALA A 155 17.00 5.60 -7.70
N TYR A 156 16.84 5.83 -6.39
CA TYR A 156 15.78 6.68 -5.85
C TYR A 156 15.90 8.12 -6.35
N GLN A 157 17.09 8.73 -6.31
CA GLN A 157 17.30 10.10 -6.76
C GLN A 157 16.95 10.30 -8.23
N VAL A 158 17.41 9.41 -9.12
CA VAL A 158 17.10 9.51 -10.56
C VAL A 158 15.61 9.26 -10.83
N SER A 159 14.97 8.40 -10.04
CA SER A 159 13.53 8.15 -10.16
C SER A 159 12.72 9.37 -9.72
N GLN A 160 13.06 9.99 -8.59
CA GLN A 160 12.42 11.21 -8.12
C GLN A 160 12.58 12.36 -9.12
N ALA A 161 13.73 12.47 -9.79
CA ALA A 161 13.95 13.48 -10.84
C ALA A 161 13.08 13.23 -12.09
N ALA A 162 12.67 11.98 -12.36
CA ALA A 162 11.81 11.62 -13.48
C ALA A 162 10.31 11.73 -13.16
N SER A 163 9.94 11.68 -11.89
CA SER A 163 8.57 11.88 -11.41
C SER A 163 8.19 13.36 -11.52
N PHE A 164 7.71 13.79 -12.69
CA PHE A 164 7.13 15.12 -12.86
C PHE A 164 5.72 15.17 -12.28
N TYR A 165 5.60 15.56 -11.00
CA TYR A 165 4.38 16.14 -10.40
C TYR A 165 4.75 17.14 -9.31
#